data_AF-A0A917FWM7-F1
#
_entry.id   AF-A0A917FWM7-F1
#
_cell.length_a   1.000
_cell.length_b   1.000
_cell.length_c   1.000
_cell.angle_alpha   90.00
_cell.angle_beta   90.00
_cell.angle_gamma   90.00
#
_symmetry.space_group_name_H-M   'P 1'
#
loop_
_entity.id
_entity.type
_entity.pdbx_description
1 polymer ?
#
loop_
_entity_poly.entity_id
_entity_poly.type
_entity_poly.pdbx_seq_one_letter_code
_entity_poly.pdbx_strand_id
1 'polypeptide(L)' 'MKLSELWHLYEADKRIQGFSPRTLNAYALQNKMLMTELSDPEIAEITLTMLKECLAKQADRLKPSSLGHRIRFVPGH' A
#
# COMPACT_ATOMS: atom_id res chain seq x y z
N MET A 1 5.80 8.89 12.88
CA MET A 1 4.44 8.86 12.28
C MET A 1 4.22 7.45 11.78
N LYS A 2 3.09 6.85 12.17
CA LYS A 2 2.78 5.46 11.82
C LYS A 2 2.18 5.34 10.43
N LEU A 3 2.27 4.13 9.87
CA LEU A 3 1.66 3.80 8.58
C LEU A 3 0.14 4.03 8.59
N SER A 4 -0.54 3.69 9.69
CA SER A 4 -1.96 3.98 9.91
C SER A 4 -2.30 5.46 9.82
N GLU A 5 -1.49 6.33 10.42
CA GLU A 5 -1.68 7.79 10.37
C GLU A 5 -1.45 8.32 8.94
N LEU A 6 -0.46 7.77 8.22
CA LEU A 6 -0.13 8.18 6.86
C LEU A 6 -1.28 7.92 5.89
N TRP A 7 -1.97 6.80 6.07
CA TRP A 7 -3.13 6.45 5.27
C TRP A 7 -4.20 7.53 5.28
N HIS A 8 -4.50 8.12 6.46
CA HIS A 8 -5.52 9.16 6.57
C HIS A 8 -5.16 10.43 5.78
N LEU A 9 -3.90 10.85 5.84
CA LEU A 9 -3.43 12.00 5.06
C LEU A 9 -3.46 11.72 3.56
N TYR A 10 -3.04 10.51 3.16
CA TYR A 10 -3.05 10.09 1.77
C TYR A 10 -4.48 9.99 1.22
N GLU A 11 -5.41 9.39 1.95
CA GLU A 11 -6.82 9.28 1.54
C GLU A 11 -7.44 10.67 1.33
N ALA A 12 -7.18 11.61 2.24
CA ALA A 12 -7.68 12.98 2.13
C ALA A 12 -7.17 13.68 0.87
N ASP A 13 -5.86 13.59 0.61
CA ASP A 13 -5.23 14.13 -0.62
C ASP A 13 -5.85 13.53 -1.89
N LYS A 14 -6.02 12.21 -1.94
CA LYS A 14 -6.58 11.53 -3.12
C LYS A 14 -8.06 11.79 -3.32
N ARG A 15 -8.83 11.98 -2.23
CA ARG A 15 -10.23 12.42 -2.34
C ARG A 15 -10.31 13.82 -2.95
N ILE A 16 -9.43 14.75 -2.59
CA ILE A 16 -9.34 16.10 -3.19
C ILE A 16 -8.98 16.02 -4.68
N GLN A 17 -8.10 15.10 -5.06
CA GLN A 17 -7.72 14.85 -6.46
C GLN A 17 -8.81 14.13 -7.28
N GLY A 18 -9.97 13.83 -6.71
CA GLY A 18 -11.10 13.24 -7.42
C GLY A 18 -10.98 11.73 -7.63
N PHE A 19 -10.18 11.02 -6.84
CA PHE A 19 -10.10 9.56 -6.92
C PHE A 19 -11.45 8.93 -6.56
N SER A 20 -11.86 7.92 -7.34
CA SER A 20 -13.12 7.22 -7.08
C SER A 20 -13.09 6.48 -5.73
N PRO A 21 -14.24 6.37 -5.03
CA PRO A 21 -14.33 5.57 -3.79
C PRO A 21 -13.87 4.12 -3.99
N ARG A 22 -14.11 3.54 -5.17
CA ARG A 22 -13.67 2.19 -5.53
C ARG A 22 -12.14 2.08 -5.55
N THR A 23 -11.46 3.08 -6.12
CA THR A 23 -9.99 3.16 -6.15
C THR A 23 -9.43 3.30 -4.74
N LEU A 24 -10.00 4.21 -3.94
CA LEU A 24 -9.58 4.43 -2.56
C LEU A 24 -9.76 3.16 -1.71
N ASN A 25 -10.87 2.44 -1.86
CA ASN A 25 -11.10 1.17 -1.18
C ASN A 25 -10.06 0.10 -1.55
N ALA A 26 -9.66 0.03 -2.81
CA ALA A 26 -8.61 -0.90 -3.25
C ALA A 26 -7.24 -0.56 -2.64
N TYR A 27 -6.93 0.73 -2.46
CA TYR A 27 -5.71 1.19 -1.79
C TYR A 27 -5.78 0.99 -0.27
N ALA A 28 -6.94 1.22 0.34
CA ALA A 28 -7.17 0.98 1.77
C ALA A 28 -6.93 -0.49 2.12
N LEU A 29 -7.40 -1.39 1.25
CA LEU A 29 -7.16 -2.82 1.39
C LEU A 29 -5.67 -3.15 1.32
N GLN A 30 -4.92 -2.57 0.38
CA GLN A 30 -3.47 -2.76 0.28
C GLN A 30 -2.75 -2.26 1.54
N ASN A 31 -3.11 -1.07 2.02
CA ASN A 31 -2.55 -0.51 3.24
C ASN A 31 -2.84 -1.40 4.46
N LYS A 32 -4.07 -1.90 4.60
CA LYS A 32 -4.45 -2.81 5.69
C LYS A 32 -3.66 -4.12 5.64
N MET A 33 -3.41 -4.67 4.46
CA MET A 33 -2.57 -5.87 4.30
C MET A 33 -1.13 -5.60 4.74
N LEU A 34 -0.58 -4.44 4.34
CA LEU A 34 0.77 -4.03 4.73
C LEU A 34 0.89 -3.81 6.25
N MET A 35 -0.07 -3.12 6.86
CA MET A 35 -0.12 -2.94 8.31
C MET A 35 -0.22 -4.26 9.07
N THR A 36 -0.95 -5.23 8.52
CA THR A 36 -1.11 -6.56 9.14
C THR A 36 0.21 -7.33 9.13
N GLU A 37 0.99 -7.23 8.06
CA GLU A 37 2.30 -7.89 7.96
C GLU A 37 3.40 -7.19 8.74
N LEU A 38 3.37 -5.86 8.81
CA LEU A 38 4.43 -5.06 9.42
C LEU A 38 4.12 -4.59 10.85
N SER A 39 2.95 -4.95 11.39
CA SER A 39 2.48 -4.55 12.73
C SER A 39 2.45 -3.03 12.97
N ASP A 40 1.91 -2.29 11.99
CA ASP A 40 1.78 -0.82 12.00
C ASP A 40 3.09 -0.08 12.37
N PRO A 41 4.15 -0.22 11.54
CA PRO A 41 5.46 0.32 11.85
C PRO A 41 5.49 1.84 11.75
N GLU A 42 6.52 2.47 12.34
CA GLU A 42 6.82 3.85 11.99
C GLU A 42 7.28 3.92 10.52
N ILE A 43 6.89 4.99 9.82
CA ILE A 43 7.27 5.18 8.40
C ILE A 43 8.79 5.16 8.22
N ALA A 44 9.54 5.68 9.20
CA ALA A 44 11.00 5.72 9.18
C ALA A 44 11.64 4.32 9.24
N GLU A 45 10.91 3.32 9.74
CA GLU A 45 11.36 1.93 9.86
C GLU A 45 11.00 1.09 8.62
N ILE A 46 10.14 1.61 7.73
CA ILE A 46 9.75 0.91 6.52
C ILE A 46 10.91 0.89 5.53
N THR A 47 11.49 -0.29 5.33
CA THR A 47 12.55 -0.50 4.34
C THR A 47 11.99 -1.07 3.03
N LEU A 48 12.72 -0.84 1.94
CA LEU A 48 12.38 -1.42 0.63
C LEU A 48 12.34 -2.96 0.67
N THR A 49 13.17 -3.59 1.52
CA THR A 49 13.20 -5.05 1.70
C THR A 49 11.89 -5.55 2.30
N MET A 50 11.40 -4.91 3.36
CA MET A 50 10.11 -5.27 3.99
C MET A 50 8.94 -5.15 3.00
N LEU A 51 8.96 -4.12 2.15
CA LEU A 51 7.96 -3.95 1.09
C LEU A 51 8.01 -5.07 0.06
N LYS A 52 9.21 -5.45 -0.41
CA LYS A 52 9.41 -6.54 -1.36
C LYS A 52 8.98 -7.89 -0.79
N GLU A 53 9.29 -8.16 0.48
CA GLU A 53 8.86 -9.38 1.17
C GLU A 53 7.33 -9.46 1.30
N CYS A 54 6.68 -8.34 1.65
CA CYS A 54 5.22 -8.27 1.72
C CYS A 54 4.58 -8.50 0.33
N LEU A 55 5.17 -7.96 -0.73
CA LEU A 55 4.72 -8.21 -2.10
C LEU A 55 4.93 -9.66 -2.54
N ALA A 56 6.06 -10.28 -2.18
CA ALA A 56 6.36 -11.67 -2.49
C ALA A 56 5.39 -12.63 -1.79
N LYS A 57 5.08 -12.40 -0.51
CA LYS A 57 4.07 -13.17 0.23
C LYS A 57 2.65 -12.98 -0.33
N GLN A 58 2.32 -11.77 -0.78
CA GLN A 58 1.05 -11.54 -1.46
C GLN A 58 0.99 -12.21 -2.84
N ALA A 59 2.10 -12.26 -3.57
CA ALA A 59 2.22 -12.96 -4.85
C ALA A 59 2.09 -14.48 -4.72
N ASP A 60 2.58 -15.05 -3.62
CA ASP A 60 2.39 -16.48 -3.31
C ASP A 60 0.90 -16.81 -3.04
N ARG A 61 0.17 -15.87 -2.43
CA ARG A 61 -1.27 -16.02 -2.10
C ARG A 61 -2.23 -15.61 -3.21
N LEU A 62 -1.79 -14.87 -4.23
CA LEU A 62 -2.64 -14.35 -5.32
C LEU A 62 -2.15 -14.84 -6.67
N LYS A 63 -3.08 -15.30 -7.54
CA LYS A 63 -2.73 -15.68 -8.92
C LYS A 63 -1.98 -14.53 -9.64
N PRO A 64 -0.93 -14.85 -10.42
CA PRO A 64 0.03 -13.89 -10.98
C PRO A 64 -0.59 -12.76 -11.84
N SER A 65 -1.80 -12.96 -12.35
CA SER A 65 -2.55 -11.98 -13.16
C SER A 65 -2.90 -10.66 -12.45
N SER A 66 -2.72 -10.53 -11.12
CA SER A 66 -3.02 -9.30 -10.35
C SER A 66 -1.80 -8.43 -9.97
N LEU A 67 -0.57 -8.87 -10.23
CA LEU A 67 0.65 -8.20 -9.72
C LEU A 67 1.15 -7.05 -10.60
N GLY A 68 0.97 -7.14 -11.93
CA GLY A 68 1.53 -6.18 -12.89
C GLY A 68 0.96 -4.74 -12.81
N HIS A 69 -0.13 -4.52 -12.07
CA HIS A 69 -0.77 -3.21 -11.95
C HIS A 69 -0.47 -2.45 -10.65
N ARG A 70 0.23 -3.06 -9.67
CA ARG A 70 0.35 -2.50 -8.31
C ARG A 70 1.59 -1.64 -8.04
N ILE A 71 2.60 -1.64 -8.91
CA ILE A 71 3.88 -0.94 -8.68
C ILE A 71 3.98 0.40 -9.43
N ARG A 72 2.88 0.93 -9.96
CA ARG A 72 2.91 2.14 -10.81
C ARG A 72 2.82 3.47 -10.03
N PHE A 73 2.78 3.43 -8.69
CA PHE A 73 2.60 4.62 -7.86
C PHE A 73 3.88 5.15 -7.22
N VAL A 74 5.01 4.43 -7.36
CA VAL A 74 6.31 4.89 -6.85
C VAL A 74 6.95 5.76 -7.93
N PRO A 75 7.09 7.08 -7.74
CA PRO A 75 7.76 7.93 -8.72
C PRO A 75 9.26 7.63 -8.68
N GLY A 76 9.84 7.18 -9.80
CA GLY A 76 11.29 7.00 -9.91
C GLY A 76 11.79 5.81 -10.74
N HIS A 77 10.91 4.97 -11.29
CA HIS A 77 11.28 3.94 -12.28
C HIS A 77 10.20 3.78 -13.35
#